data_AF-A0A947K8B7-F1
#
_entry.id   AF-A0A947K8B7-F1
#
_cell.length_a   1.000
_cell.length_b   1.000
_cell.length_c   1.000
_cell.angle_alpha   90.00
_cell.angle_beta   90.00
_cell.angle_gamma   90.00
#
_symmetry.space_group_name_H-M   'P 1'
#
loop_
_entity.id
_entity.type
_entity.pdbx_description
1 polymer ?
#
loop_
_entity_poly.entity_id
_entity_poly.type
_entity_poly.pdbx_seq_one_letter_code
_entity_poly.pdbx_strand_id
1 'polypeptide(L)'
;MERNKSQLQRLLFIDQQIRKGMRTGQLTNCAAMAASYEVSAKSIMRDITYLREQCAAPIDYAPSRHGFFYTEENYQLPAINISESDLFAICIADKALRQHQNTPIYSKLTRIFKKIQDALPERITINPDDSNDRMTVVNTPGTRIDPRLWEKVAKALRRKRQLRITYTKPGAKETTSRQVDPYQVISYQGEWYLIGYCHSRKAVRTFAISRINRATILPQTFILPKTFAGEAAIGPFGIFQGSGHYQVRIRFAAGNAPYIRERQWHPEQEIQDEENGGLLLAFPTEHLYEVLRWVLSFGAGAHVLAPPELVEMVGEELRKGTETYSATAPPSPQDPTITQIDRAVVTMTSKSRPLFLSAVTAGFPSPADDYIEKQLDVGDYLVKNPTATFFVRVAGDSMVDAGIHNDDILVVDRSLPPVSGRVVIAILNGELTVKKFEQRGEICRLLAANPDYPDIDISEDSELAIWGVVTHAIHHL
;
A
#
# COMPACT_ATOMS: atom_id res chain seq x y z
N MET A 1 20.60 15.74 -10.57
CA MET A 1 20.49 16.13 -9.14
C MET A 1 21.22 15.08 -8.32
N GLU A 2 22.37 15.43 -7.74
CA GLU A 2 23.29 14.49 -7.10
C GLU A 2 22.62 13.71 -5.96
N ARG A 3 22.66 12.38 -6.05
CA ARG A 3 22.30 11.45 -4.97
C ARG A 3 23.17 11.80 -3.77
N ASN A 4 22.57 12.20 -2.65
CA ASN A 4 23.27 12.40 -1.39
C ASN A 4 23.81 11.02 -0.92
N LYS A 5 25.06 10.69 -1.29
CA LYS A 5 25.67 9.36 -1.06
C LYS A 5 25.75 9.11 0.45
N SER A 6 25.11 8.04 0.92
CA SER A 6 24.97 7.79 2.36
C SER A 6 26.33 7.54 3.01
N GLN A 7 26.49 7.94 4.28
CA GLN A 7 27.73 7.69 5.01
C GLN A 7 28.02 6.19 5.11
N LEU A 8 27.00 5.36 5.33
CA LEU A 8 27.13 3.91 5.40
C LEU A 8 27.71 3.32 4.11
N GLN A 9 27.21 3.73 2.94
CA GLN A 9 27.74 3.27 1.64
C GLN A 9 29.23 3.63 1.49
N ARG A 10 29.63 4.82 1.97
CA ARG A 10 31.02 5.26 1.94
C ARG A 10 31.92 4.48 2.89
N LEU A 11 31.43 4.12 4.08
CA LEU A 11 32.15 3.25 5.02
C LEU A 11 32.38 1.84 4.42
N LEU A 12 31.35 1.27 3.79
CA LEU A 12 31.44 -0.03 3.10
C LEU A 12 32.42 0.03 1.92
N PHE A 13 32.38 1.11 1.13
CA PHE A 13 33.32 1.34 0.05
C PHE A 13 34.77 1.42 0.56
N ILE A 14 35.03 2.17 1.64
CA ILE A 14 36.37 2.29 2.23
C ILE A 14 36.89 0.92 2.67
N ASP A 15 36.11 0.12 3.41
CA ASP A 15 36.49 -1.25 3.80
C ASP A 15 36.82 -2.12 2.58
N GLN A 16 35.99 -2.08 1.54
CA GLN A 16 36.22 -2.84 0.32
C GLN A 16 37.53 -2.44 -0.39
N GLN A 17 37.84 -1.14 -0.46
CA GLN A 17 39.08 -0.67 -1.10
C GLN A 17 40.32 -1.07 -0.30
N ILE A 18 40.27 -0.95 1.03
CA ILE A 18 41.37 -1.38 1.90
C ILE A 18 41.62 -2.88 1.74
N ARG A 19 40.57 -3.71 1.79
CA ARG A 19 40.68 -5.17 1.60
C ARG A 19 41.16 -5.54 0.21
N LYS A 20 40.67 -4.86 -0.84
CA LYS A 20 41.15 -5.05 -2.21
C LYS A 20 42.65 -4.78 -2.28
N GLY A 21 43.11 -3.67 -1.71
CA GLY A 21 44.54 -3.32 -1.71
C GLY A 21 45.42 -4.28 -0.93
N MET A 22 44.92 -4.86 0.17
CA MET A 22 45.62 -5.94 0.88
C MET A 22 45.75 -7.20 0.02
N ARG A 23 44.68 -7.60 -0.70
CA ARG A 23 44.68 -8.77 -1.59
C ARG A 23 45.56 -8.60 -2.82
N THR A 24 45.56 -7.41 -3.45
CA THR A 24 46.33 -7.14 -4.66
C THR A 24 47.75 -6.63 -4.40
N GLY A 25 48.10 -6.37 -3.13
CA GLY A 25 49.38 -5.77 -2.75
C GLY A 25 49.47 -4.26 -3.01
N GLN A 26 48.46 -3.63 -3.60
CA GLN A 26 48.45 -2.19 -3.91
C GLN A 26 47.50 -1.45 -2.96
N LEU A 27 48.05 -0.87 -1.89
CA LEU A 27 47.25 -0.13 -0.90
C LEU A 27 46.69 1.17 -1.49
N THR A 28 45.60 1.66 -0.91
CA THR A 28 44.90 2.87 -1.36
C THR A 28 44.89 3.96 -0.28
N ASN A 29 44.89 5.22 -0.67
CA ASN A 29 44.87 6.37 0.24
C ASN A 29 43.59 7.19 0.11
N CYS A 30 43.42 8.18 0.99
CA CYS A 30 42.24 9.05 0.99
C CYS A 30 42.03 9.77 -0.34
N ALA A 31 43.08 10.18 -1.05
CA ALA A 31 42.95 10.92 -2.30
C ALA A 31 42.42 10.02 -3.43
N ALA A 32 42.94 8.80 -3.54
CA ALA A 32 42.49 7.81 -4.52
C ALA A 32 41.04 7.37 -4.25
N MET A 33 40.69 7.06 -2.99
CA MET A 33 39.33 6.71 -2.60
C MET A 33 38.35 7.87 -2.82
N ALA A 34 38.77 9.10 -2.54
CA ALA A 34 37.98 10.31 -2.74
C ALA A 34 37.66 10.57 -4.22
N ALA A 35 38.66 10.44 -5.10
CA ALA A 35 38.47 10.56 -6.54
C ALA A 35 37.50 9.49 -7.07
N SER A 36 37.68 8.23 -6.67
CA SER A 36 36.83 7.12 -7.11
C SER A 36 35.38 7.23 -6.61
N TYR A 37 35.15 7.83 -5.45
CA TYR A 37 33.82 7.94 -4.84
C TYR A 37 33.18 9.33 -5.07
N GLU A 38 33.89 10.25 -5.72
CA GLU A 38 33.49 11.65 -5.99
C GLU A 38 33.16 12.44 -4.71
N VAL A 39 34.08 12.42 -3.75
CA VAL A 39 33.96 13.17 -2.49
C VAL A 39 35.30 13.82 -2.13
N SER A 40 35.35 14.63 -1.08
CA SER A 40 36.62 15.18 -0.59
C SER A 40 37.47 14.12 0.15
N ALA A 41 38.80 14.23 0.05
CA ALA A 41 39.72 13.41 0.84
C ALA A 41 39.52 13.59 2.36
N LYS A 42 39.07 14.77 2.80
CA LYS A 42 38.71 15.06 4.20
C LYS A 42 37.49 14.25 4.66
N SER A 43 36.51 14.02 3.76
CA SER A 43 35.35 13.17 4.04
C SER A 43 35.75 11.70 4.22
N ILE A 44 36.64 11.18 3.37
CA ILE A 44 37.19 9.82 3.50
C ILE A 44 37.98 9.68 4.80
N MET A 45 38.85 10.65 5.12
CA MET A 45 39.62 10.63 6.36
C MET A 45 38.71 10.61 7.60
N ARG A 46 37.67 11.45 7.63
CA ARG A 46 36.69 11.47 8.73
C ARG A 46 35.99 10.12 8.90
N ASP A 47 35.70 9.43 7.81
CA ASP A 47 35.07 8.11 7.85
C ASP A 47 36.04 7.01 8.27
N ILE A 48 37.32 7.08 7.88
CA ILE A 48 38.36 6.18 8.41
C ILE A 48 38.51 6.38 9.93
N THR A 49 38.47 7.63 10.42
CA THR A 49 38.42 7.91 11.85
C THR A 49 37.18 7.29 12.50
N TYR A 50 36.01 7.43 11.88
CA TYR A 50 34.78 6.79 12.38
C TYR A 50 34.91 5.26 12.45
N LEU A 51 35.46 4.61 11.41
CA LEU A 51 35.71 3.17 11.40
C LEU A 51 36.60 2.76 12.59
N ARG A 52 37.69 3.50 12.84
CA ARG A 52 38.61 3.22 13.95
C ARG A 52 37.94 3.40 15.31
N GLU A 53 37.29 4.54 15.52
CA GLU A 53 36.80 4.93 16.85
C GLU A 53 35.47 4.26 17.23
N GLN A 54 34.55 4.14 16.27
CA GLN A 54 33.18 3.68 16.53
C GLN A 54 32.96 2.22 16.17
N CYS A 55 33.66 1.72 15.14
CA CYS A 55 33.58 0.32 14.72
C CYS A 55 34.75 -0.53 15.25
N ALA A 56 35.65 0.06 16.04
CA ALA A 56 36.89 -0.57 16.51
C ALA A 56 37.70 -1.21 15.37
N ALA A 57 37.66 -0.60 14.18
CA ALA A 57 38.33 -1.13 13.00
C ALA A 57 39.86 -0.99 13.16
N PRO A 58 40.62 -2.10 13.11
CA PRO A 58 42.07 -2.10 13.29
C PRO A 58 42.74 -1.66 11.98
N ILE A 59 42.51 -0.42 11.57
CA ILE A 59 43.03 0.18 10.33
C ILE A 59 44.31 0.96 10.66
N ASP A 60 45.40 0.71 9.95
CA ASP A 60 46.62 1.51 10.01
C ASP A 60 47.02 2.03 8.61
N TYR A 61 47.97 2.96 8.56
CA TYR A 61 48.47 3.56 7.32
C TYR A 61 49.94 3.22 7.12
N ALA A 62 50.29 2.64 5.98
CA ALA A 62 51.67 2.31 5.62
C ALA A 62 52.29 3.47 4.80
N PRO A 63 53.20 4.29 5.36
CA PRO A 63 53.75 5.44 4.64
C PRO A 63 54.54 5.05 3.40
N SER A 64 55.31 3.95 3.48
CA SER A 64 56.14 3.43 2.37
C SER A 64 55.33 2.91 1.18
N ARG A 65 54.08 2.52 1.40
CA ARG A 65 53.16 2.00 0.37
C ARG A 65 52.03 2.98 0.04
N HIS A 66 52.06 4.17 0.64
CA HIS A 66 51.08 5.24 0.46
C HIS A 66 49.61 4.78 0.54
N GLY A 67 49.25 3.98 1.55
CA GLY A 67 47.86 3.53 1.70
C GLY A 67 47.52 2.85 3.03
N PHE A 68 46.22 2.64 3.23
CA PHE A 68 45.63 2.03 4.43
C PHE A 68 45.57 0.50 4.32
N PHE A 69 45.65 -0.18 5.46
CA PHE A 69 45.51 -1.64 5.59
C PHE A 69 44.87 -2.00 6.95
N TYR A 70 44.29 -3.20 7.06
CA TYR A 70 43.87 -3.76 8.34
C TYR A 70 45.05 -4.48 9.00
N THR A 71 45.29 -4.23 10.30
CA THR A 71 46.32 -4.92 11.08
C THR A 71 45.84 -6.31 11.54
N GLU A 72 44.53 -6.55 11.55
CA GLU A 72 43.91 -7.85 11.85
C GLU A 72 43.10 -8.33 10.64
N GLU A 73 43.45 -9.48 10.06
CA GLU A 73 42.80 -9.98 8.84
C GLU A 73 41.38 -10.51 9.06
N ASN A 74 41.08 -10.97 10.28
CA ASN A 74 39.77 -11.51 10.68
C ASN A 74 38.76 -10.43 11.08
N TYR A 75 39.16 -9.16 11.18
CA TYR A 75 38.23 -8.09 11.48
C TYR A 75 37.15 -8.00 10.40
N GLN A 76 35.90 -7.96 10.84
CA GLN A 76 34.74 -7.68 10.01
C GLN A 76 34.08 -6.43 10.54
N LEU A 77 33.74 -5.51 9.63
CA LEU A 77 32.84 -4.41 9.94
C LEU A 77 31.58 -4.96 10.61
N PRO A 78 31.03 -4.30 11.66
CA PRO A 78 29.77 -4.71 12.26
C PRO A 78 28.68 -4.68 11.20
N ALA A 79 28.37 -5.85 10.63
CA ALA A 79 27.36 -5.99 9.61
C ALA A 79 25.99 -6.15 10.27
N ILE A 80 24.99 -5.42 9.78
CA ILE A 80 23.61 -5.84 9.97
C ILE A 80 23.43 -7.04 9.05
N ASN A 81 23.50 -8.25 9.62
CA ASN A 81 23.22 -9.48 8.90
C ASN A 81 21.72 -9.55 8.65
N ILE A 82 21.28 -9.12 7.47
CA ILE A 82 19.91 -9.27 7.02
C ILE A 82 19.87 -10.50 6.11
N SER A 83 19.17 -11.53 6.54
CA SER A 83 18.95 -12.75 5.76
C SER A 83 17.91 -12.52 4.67
N GLU A 84 17.83 -13.47 3.73
CA GLU A 84 16.77 -13.51 2.72
C GLU A 84 15.37 -13.54 3.35
N SER A 85 15.21 -14.28 4.45
CA SER A 85 13.97 -14.32 5.24
C SER A 85 13.65 -12.99 5.92
N ASP A 86 14.65 -12.23 6.35
CA ASP A 86 14.44 -10.91 6.97
C ASP A 86 13.97 -9.88 5.93
N LEU A 87 14.51 -9.93 4.71
CA LEU A 87 14.01 -9.11 3.62
C LEU A 87 12.56 -9.45 3.25
N PHE A 88 12.27 -10.75 3.16
CA PHE A 88 10.91 -11.20 2.90
C PHE A 88 9.93 -10.69 3.98
N ALA A 89 10.32 -10.74 5.25
CA ALA A 89 9.54 -10.17 6.35
C ALA A 89 9.36 -8.64 6.23
N ILE A 90 10.41 -7.91 5.82
CA ILE A 90 10.35 -6.46 5.58
C ILE A 90 9.39 -6.14 4.43
N CYS A 91 9.42 -6.90 3.34
CA CYS A 91 8.50 -6.73 2.20
C CYS A 91 7.04 -7.00 2.58
N ILE A 92 6.77 -8.04 3.39
CA ILE A 92 5.43 -8.28 3.94
C ILE A 92 5.00 -7.12 4.84
N ALA A 93 5.91 -6.63 5.69
CA ALA A 93 5.61 -5.51 6.56
C ALA A 93 5.26 -4.24 5.77
N ASP A 94 5.98 -3.91 4.70
CA ASP A 94 5.64 -2.78 3.82
C ASP A 94 4.24 -2.91 3.20
N LYS A 95 3.87 -4.12 2.74
CA LYS A 95 2.52 -4.39 2.23
C LYS A 95 1.45 -4.25 3.30
N ALA A 96 1.71 -4.76 4.51
CA ALA A 96 0.80 -4.61 5.65
C ALA A 96 0.66 -3.13 6.06
N LEU A 97 1.70 -2.32 5.92
CA LEU A 97 1.64 -0.88 6.20
C LEU A 97 0.69 -0.12 5.27
N ARG A 98 0.40 -0.64 4.07
CA ARG A 98 -0.57 -0.03 3.14
C ARG A 98 -1.97 0.08 3.74
N GLN A 99 -2.32 -0.73 4.73
CA GLN A 99 -3.58 -0.56 5.48
C GLN A 99 -3.69 0.83 6.13
N HIS A 100 -2.58 1.52 6.35
CA HIS A 100 -2.51 2.84 6.95
C HIS A 100 -2.36 3.98 5.93
N GLN A 101 -2.46 3.71 4.62
CA GLN A 101 -2.20 4.69 3.54
C GLN A 101 -2.94 6.03 3.69
N ASN A 102 -4.13 6.00 4.30
CA ASN A 102 -4.98 7.16 4.51
C ASN A 102 -4.63 7.95 5.79
N THR A 103 -3.48 7.65 6.40
CA THR A 103 -3.06 8.24 7.66
C THR A 103 -1.68 8.88 7.59
N PRO A 104 -1.38 9.86 8.47
CA PRO A 104 -0.12 10.59 8.45
C PRO A 104 1.10 9.76 8.84
N ILE A 105 0.89 8.58 9.44
CA ILE A 105 1.98 7.70 9.85
C ILE A 105 2.56 6.94 8.66
N TYR A 106 1.74 6.67 7.63
CA TYR A 106 2.15 5.87 6.48
C TYR A 106 3.35 6.48 5.76
N SER A 107 3.28 7.74 5.35
CA SER A 107 4.41 8.40 4.66
C SER A 107 5.69 8.43 5.49
N LYS A 108 5.58 8.51 6.83
CA LYS A 108 6.71 8.45 7.75
C LYS A 108 7.31 7.04 7.79
N LEU A 109 6.46 6.01 7.91
CA LEU A 109 6.89 4.61 7.94
C LEU A 109 7.50 4.18 6.62
N THR A 110 6.86 4.48 5.48
CA THR A 110 7.41 4.19 4.14
C THR A 110 8.78 4.83 3.94
N ARG A 111 9.01 6.05 4.45
CA ARG A 111 10.33 6.69 4.39
C ARG A 111 11.38 5.96 5.24
N ILE A 112 11.01 5.43 6.40
CA ILE A 112 11.92 4.64 7.24
C ILE A 112 12.25 3.32 6.55
N PHE A 113 11.24 2.62 6.02
CA PHE A 113 11.43 1.38 5.27
C PHE A 113 12.32 1.59 4.06
N LYS A 114 12.10 2.66 3.29
CA LYS A 114 12.97 3.03 2.16
C LYS A 114 14.42 3.26 2.59
N LYS A 115 14.66 3.93 3.74
CA LYS A 115 16.02 4.11 4.27
C LYS A 115 16.68 2.78 4.67
N ILE A 116 15.91 1.85 5.22
CA ILE A 116 16.39 0.50 5.56
C ILE A 116 16.74 -0.23 4.26
N GLN A 117 15.87 -0.18 3.25
CA GLN A 117 16.11 -0.77 1.93
C GLN A 117 17.34 -0.17 1.25
N ASP A 118 17.48 1.16 1.24
CA ASP A 118 18.63 1.87 0.66
C ASP A 118 19.96 1.57 1.39
N ALA A 119 19.89 1.07 2.64
CA ALA A 119 21.04 0.70 3.45
C ALA A 119 21.47 -0.78 3.27
N LEU A 120 20.68 -1.60 2.56
CA LEU A 120 21.00 -2.99 2.30
C LEU A 120 22.15 -3.11 1.29
N PRO A 121 23.14 -3.99 1.54
CA PRO A 121 24.20 -4.23 0.57
C PRO A 121 23.66 -4.92 -0.69
N GLU A 122 24.21 -4.56 -1.86
CA GLU A 122 23.83 -5.09 -3.20
C GLU A 122 23.94 -6.64 -3.34
N ARG A 123 24.50 -7.34 -2.35
CA ARG A 123 24.68 -8.81 -2.34
C ARG A 123 23.42 -9.60 -2.00
N ILE A 124 22.29 -8.96 -1.74
CA ILE A 124 21.04 -9.70 -1.57
C ILE A 124 20.36 -9.79 -2.93
N THR A 125 20.45 -10.97 -3.54
CA THR A 125 19.95 -11.32 -4.88
C THR A 125 18.42 -11.34 -4.99
N ILE A 126 17.70 -10.82 -3.99
CA ILE A 126 16.26 -10.57 -4.12
C ILE A 126 16.13 -9.11 -4.51
N ASN A 127 15.76 -8.88 -5.77
CA ASN A 127 15.18 -7.61 -6.16
C ASN A 127 13.88 -7.41 -5.35
N PRO A 128 13.79 -6.42 -4.44
CA PRO A 128 12.60 -6.21 -3.61
C PRO A 128 11.34 -6.04 -4.47
N ASP A 129 11.48 -5.56 -5.70
CA ASP A 129 10.40 -5.39 -6.67
C ASP A 129 9.85 -6.73 -7.21
N ASP A 130 10.68 -7.75 -7.41
CA ASP A 130 10.23 -9.08 -7.91
C ASP A 130 9.39 -9.83 -6.88
N SER A 131 9.65 -9.60 -5.58
CA SER A 131 8.85 -10.15 -4.48
C SER A 131 7.59 -9.31 -4.19
N ASN A 132 7.58 -8.05 -4.62
CA ASN A 132 6.51 -7.11 -4.31
C ASN A 132 5.24 -7.42 -5.12
N ASP A 133 5.36 -7.94 -6.34
CA ASP A 133 4.22 -8.10 -7.25
C ASP A 133 3.42 -9.41 -7.04
N ARG A 134 4.03 -10.42 -6.40
CA ARG A 134 3.43 -11.77 -6.25
C ARG A 134 2.65 -12.00 -4.95
N MET A 135 2.61 -11.03 -4.05
CA MET A 135 1.81 -11.15 -2.81
C MET A 135 0.99 -9.90 -2.60
N THR A 136 -0.29 -10.06 -2.31
CA THR A 136 -1.19 -8.95 -2.02
C THR A 136 -1.70 -9.08 -0.60
N VAL A 137 -1.52 -8.04 0.22
CA VAL A 137 -2.26 -7.91 1.47
C VAL A 137 -3.53 -7.15 1.16
N VAL A 138 -4.67 -7.84 1.21
CA VAL A 138 -5.99 -7.21 1.02
C VAL A 138 -6.29 -6.40 2.29
N ASN A 139 -6.31 -5.09 2.14
CA ASN A 139 -6.56 -4.18 3.25
C ASN A 139 -8.03 -3.77 3.29
N THR A 140 -8.58 -3.65 4.50
CA THR A 140 -9.89 -3.02 4.68
C THR A 140 -9.79 -1.53 4.31
N PRO A 141 -10.78 -0.96 3.60
CA PRO A 141 -10.82 0.47 3.33
C PRO A 141 -10.78 1.28 4.63
N GLY A 142 -9.68 2.00 4.86
CA GLY A 142 -9.52 2.86 6.03
C GLY A 142 -9.98 4.29 5.77
N THR A 143 -10.44 4.98 6.80
CA THR A 143 -10.83 6.39 6.75
C THR A 143 -9.61 7.32 6.70
N ARG A 144 -9.80 8.47 6.05
CA ARG A 144 -8.79 9.54 5.98
C ARG A 144 -8.73 10.30 7.31
N ILE A 145 -7.53 10.43 7.87
CA ILE A 145 -7.29 11.20 9.10
C ILE A 145 -6.45 12.43 8.79
N ASP A 146 -6.92 13.60 9.21
CA ASP A 146 -6.16 14.86 9.10
C ASP A 146 -4.81 14.75 9.86
N PRO A 147 -3.66 15.00 9.20
CA PRO A 147 -2.33 15.08 9.83
C PRO A 147 -2.27 15.96 11.06
N ARG A 148 -2.93 17.12 11.05
CA ARG A 148 -2.91 18.07 12.17
C ARG A 148 -3.65 17.51 13.38
N LEU A 149 -4.75 16.79 13.15
CA LEU A 149 -5.51 16.12 14.18
C LEU A 149 -4.68 15.00 14.82
N TRP A 150 -4.07 14.14 13.99
CA TRP A 150 -3.22 13.04 14.45
C TRP A 150 -2.09 13.55 15.34
N GLU A 151 -1.38 14.59 14.92
CA GLU A 151 -0.27 15.17 15.69
C GLU A 151 -0.73 15.72 17.04
N LYS A 152 -1.92 16.33 17.12
CA LYS A 152 -2.50 16.78 18.39
C LYS A 152 -2.81 15.62 19.32
N VAL A 153 -3.42 14.55 18.81
CA VAL A 153 -3.74 13.35 19.60
C VAL A 153 -2.44 12.69 20.10
N ALA A 154 -1.48 12.46 19.20
CA ALA A 154 -0.17 11.88 19.54
C ALA A 154 0.61 12.74 20.56
N LYS A 155 0.58 14.07 20.42
CA LYS A 155 1.21 15.01 21.36
C LYS A 155 0.52 14.99 22.73
N ALA A 156 -0.81 14.89 22.77
CA ALA A 156 -1.56 14.81 24.02
C ALA A 156 -1.28 13.51 24.78
N LEU A 157 -1.23 12.37 24.09
CA LEU A 157 -0.82 11.08 24.66
C LEU A 157 0.59 11.15 25.26
N ARG A 158 1.58 11.57 24.45
CA ARG A 158 2.99 11.64 24.88
C ARG A 158 3.20 12.56 26.08
N ARG A 159 2.44 13.64 26.17
CA ARG A 159 2.56 14.64 27.25
C ARG A 159 1.56 14.41 28.40
N LYS A 160 0.74 13.34 28.36
CA LYS A 160 -0.34 13.06 29.32
C LYS A 160 -1.26 14.26 29.54
N ARG A 161 -1.69 14.90 28.45
CA ARG A 161 -2.55 16.10 28.45
C ARG A 161 -3.97 15.78 28.04
N GLN A 162 -4.94 16.43 28.68
CA GLN A 162 -6.35 16.29 28.33
C GLN A 162 -6.63 16.89 26.94
N LEU A 163 -7.61 16.32 26.25
CA LEU A 163 -8.10 16.80 24.96
C LEU A 163 -9.53 17.31 25.09
N ARG A 164 -9.81 18.45 24.44
CA ARG A 164 -11.17 18.80 24.05
C ARG A 164 -11.37 18.44 22.59
N ILE A 165 -12.33 17.57 22.31
CA ILE A 165 -12.67 17.11 20.97
C ILE A 165 -14.10 17.50 20.61
N THR A 166 -14.33 17.85 19.35
CA THR A 166 -15.67 17.86 18.76
C THR A 166 -15.86 16.56 17.98
N TYR A 167 -16.95 15.85 18.27
CA TYR A 167 -17.16 14.48 17.82
C TYR A 167 -18.58 14.29 17.30
N THR A 168 -18.67 13.72 16.10
CA THR A 168 -19.94 13.38 15.45
C THR A 168 -20.12 11.87 15.44
N LYS A 169 -21.18 11.38 16.09
CA LYS A 169 -21.47 9.93 16.10
C LYS A 169 -21.99 9.48 14.73
N PRO A 170 -21.77 8.21 14.35
CA PRO A 170 -22.40 7.66 13.15
C PRO A 170 -23.93 7.79 13.25
N GLY A 171 -24.55 8.31 12.19
CA GLY A 171 -26.00 8.54 12.12
C GLY A 171 -26.52 9.74 12.93
N ALA A 172 -25.67 10.45 13.69
CA ALA A 172 -26.10 11.62 14.45
C ALA A 172 -26.06 12.89 13.59
N LYS A 173 -27.11 13.70 13.68
CA LYS A 173 -27.17 15.03 13.05
C LYS A 173 -26.35 16.08 13.80
N GLU A 174 -26.08 15.86 15.09
CA GLU A 174 -25.43 16.84 15.96
C GLU A 174 -24.00 16.46 16.33
N THR A 175 -23.09 17.44 16.20
CA THR A 175 -21.72 17.35 16.69
C THR A 175 -21.68 17.74 18.16
N THR A 176 -20.99 16.96 18.98
CA THR A 176 -20.92 17.19 20.43
C THR A 176 -19.49 17.43 20.90
N SER A 177 -19.32 18.33 21.87
CA SER A 177 -18.03 18.57 22.52
C SER A 177 -17.79 17.57 23.66
N ARG A 178 -16.57 17.05 23.77
CA ARG A 178 -16.14 16.10 24.80
C ARG A 178 -14.78 16.50 25.35
N GLN A 179 -14.63 16.39 26.67
CA GLN A 179 -13.33 16.43 27.32
C GLN A 179 -12.90 14.99 27.62
N VAL A 180 -11.69 14.64 27.17
CA VAL A 180 -11.18 13.26 27.16
C VAL A 180 -9.77 13.24 27.71
N ASP A 181 -9.49 12.29 28.60
CA ASP A 181 -8.14 11.91 28.97
C ASP A 181 -7.68 10.82 28.01
N PRO A 182 -6.79 11.13 27.03
CA PRO A 182 -6.40 10.17 26.01
C PRO A 182 -5.49 9.09 26.62
N TYR A 183 -5.94 7.83 26.66
CA TYR A 183 -5.18 6.74 27.27
C TYR A 183 -4.34 5.98 26.24
N GLN A 184 -4.93 5.62 25.11
CA GLN A 184 -4.27 4.82 24.08
C GLN A 184 -4.88 5.07 22.71
N VAL A 185 -4.07 4.89 21.65
CA VAL A 185 -4.55 4.82 20.28
C VAL A 185 -4.34 3.41 19.75
N ILE A 186 -5.38 2.85 19.14
CA ILE A 186 -5.38 1.50 18.58
C ILE A 186 -5.79 1.54 17.11
N SER A 187 -5.28 0.61 16.32
CA SER A 187 -5.78 0.34 14.97
C SER A 187 -6.53 -0.98 14.96
N TYR A 188 -7.75 -0.98 14.43
CA TYR A 188 -8.61 -2.15 14.36
C TYR A 188 -9.39 -2.13 13.04
N GLN A 189 -9.29 -3.21 12.26
CA GLN A 189 -9.94 -3.35 10.95
C GLN A 189 -9.70 -2.16 9.99
N GLY A 190 -8.48 -1.62 9.97
CA GLY A 190 -8.11 -0.47 9.11
C GLY A 190 -8.51 0.90 9.63
N GLU A 191 -9.27 0.97 10.74
CA GLU A 191 -9.67 2.21 11.40
C GLU A 191 -8.77 2.52 12.60
N TRP A 192 -8.70 3.80 12.99
CA TRP A 192 -7.98 4.23 14.18
C TRP A 192 -8.91 4.78 15.25
N TYR A 193 -8.71 4.34 16.48
CA TYR A 193 -9.52 4.72 17.62
C TYR A 193 -8.65 5.30 18.73
N LEU A 194 -9.18 6.33 19.38
CA LEU A 194 -8.68 6.86 20.64
C LEU A 194 -9.51 6.27 21.78
N ILE A 195 -8.87 5.50 22.66
CA ILE A 195 -9.44 5.08 23.94
C ILE A 195 -9.08 6.13 24.98
N GLY A 196 -10.07 6.59 25.75
CA GLY A 196 -9.82 7.55 26.81
C GLY A 196 -11.00 7.75 27.75
N TYR A 197 -10.72 8.30 28.94
CA TYR A 197 -11.76 8.61 29.91
C TYR A 197 -12.53 9.87 29.49
N CYS A 198 -13.83 9.72 29.26
CA CYS A 198 -14.71 10.80 28.86
C CYS A 198 -15.34 11.45 30.09
N HIS A 199 -14.95 12.70 30.39
CA HIS A 199 -15.43 13.43 31.57
C HIS A 199 -16.94 13.67 31.55
N SER A 200 -17.52 13.90 30.37
CA SER A 200 -18.97 14.09 30.22
C SER A 200 -19.78 12.81 30.47
N ARG A 201 -19.16 11.62 30.27
CA ARG A 201 -19.82 10.32 30.46
C ARG A 201 -19.35 9.59 31.70
N LYS A 202 -18.35 10.13 32.40
CA LYS A 202 -17.70 9.57 33.60
C LYS A 202 -17.28 8.10 33.41
N ALA A 203 -16.76 7.78 32.23
CA ALA A 203 -16.37 6.42 31.88
C ALA A 203 -15.36 6.41 30.73
N VAL A 204 -14.60 5.31 30.62
CA VAL A 204 -13.72 5.04 29.47
C VAL A 204 -14.56 4.81 28.22
N ARG A 205 -14.18 5.45 27.11
CA ARG A 205 -14.89 5.37 25.83
C ARG A 205 -13.91 5.31 24.67
N THR A 206 -14.36 4.67 23.61
CA THR A 206 -13.63 4.53 22.33
C THR A 206 -14.18 5.56 21.34
N PHE A 207 -13.29 6.37 20.76
CA PHE A 207 -13.62 7.42 19.80
C PHE A 207 -12.93 7.14 18.47
N ALA A 208 -13.68 7.00 17.37
CA ALA A 208 -13.08 6.88 16.05
C ALA A 208 -12.38 8.20 15.69
N ILE A 209 -11.07 8.17 15.43
CA ILE A 209 -10.29 9.40 15.22
C ILE A 209 -10.77 10.14 13.97
N SER A 210 -11.16 9.39 12.94
CA SER A 210 -11.76 9.91 11.70
C SER A 210 -13.05 10.70 11.90
N ARG A 211 -13.74 10.51 13.04
CA ARG A 211 -14.96 11.23 13.41
C ARG A 211 -14.73 12.42 14.34
N ILE A 212 -13.49 12.70 14.70
CA ILE A 212 -13.13 13.89 15.47
C ILE A 212 -12.98 15.06 14.49
N ASN A 213 -13.90 16.00 14.52
CA ASN A 213 -13.88 17.17 13.62
C ASN A 213 -12.79 18.16 14.03
N ARG A 214 -12.55 18.34 15.34
CA ARG A 214 -11.52 19.23 15.88
C ARG A 214 -11.01 18.69 17.21
N ALA A 215 -9.71 18.83 17.44
CA ALA A 215 -9.08 18.58 18.74
C ALA A 215 -8.28 19.82 19.21
N THR A 216 -8.31 20.04 20.53
CA THR A 216 -7.53 21.07 21.23
C THR A 216 -6.90 20.45 22.47
N ILE A 217 -5.58 20.61 22.62
CA ILE A 217 -4.85 20.16 23.82
C ILE A 217 -5.12 21.16 24.93
N LEU A 218 -5.54 20.67 26.09
CA LEU A 218 -5.86 21.48 27.26
C LEU A 218 -4.63 21.62 28.19
N PRO A 219 -4.59 22.66 29.07
CA PRO A 219 -3.56 22.84 30.08
C PRO A 219 -3.45 21.68 31.08
N GLN A 220 -4.58 21.04 31.39
CA GLN A 220 -4.68 19.97 32.36
C GLN A 220 -3.94 18.69 31.92
N THR A 221 -3.30 18.05 32.88
CA THR A 221 -2.74 16.70 32.77
C THR A 221 -3.70 15.67 33.35
N PHE A 222 -3.46 14.40 33.05
CA PHE A 222 -4.17 13.28 33.68
C PHE A 222 -3.16 12.22 34.15
N ILE A 223 -3.61 11.35 35.05
CA ILE A 223 -2.87 10.17 35.49
C ILE A 223 -3.57 8.96 34.90
N LEU A 224 -2.82 8.10 34.22
CA LEU A 224 -3.35 6.84 33.69
C LEU A 224 -3.65 5.92 34.89
N PRO A 225 -4.90 5.44 35.06
CA PRO A 225 -5.23 4.50 36.14
C PRO A 225 -4.39 3.23 36.03
N LYS A 226 -3.85 2.73 37.16
CA LYS A 226 -3.08 1.46 37.17
C LYS A 226 -3.91 0.27 36.71
N THR A 227 -5.23 0.35 36.83
CA THR A 227 -6.20 -0.66 36.39
C THR A 227 -6.44 -0.65 34.88
N PHE A 228 -5.95 0.35 34.14
CA PHE A 228 -6.10 0.38 32.69
C PHE A 228 -5.10 -0.56 32.02
N ALA A 229 -5.58 -1.69 31.52
CA ALA A 229 -4.83 -2.61 30.68
C ALA A 229 -5.15 -2.32 29.21
N GLY A 230 -4.18 -1.73 28.49
CA GLY A 230 -4.42 -1.15 27.17
C GLY A 230 -4.91 -2.14 26.10
N GLU A 231 -4.30 -3.33 26.00
CA GLU A 231 -4.72 -4.37 25.06
C GLU A 231 -6.01 -5.08 25.52
N ALA A 232 -6.21 -5.23 26.84
CA ALA A 232 -7.43 -5.80 27.40
C ALA A 232 -8.64 -4.86 27.31
N ALA A 233 -8.45 -3.61 26.88
CA ALA A 233 -9.54 -2.68 26.59
C ALA A 233 -10.19 -2.93 25.22
N ILE A 234 -9.56 -3.75 24.36
CA ILE A 234 -10.19 -4.35 23.18
C ILE A 234 -10.80 -5.65 23.68
N GLY A 235 -12.13 -5.71 23.67
CA GLY A 235 -12.83 -6.93 23.98
C GLY A 235 -12.35 -8.06 23.06
N PRO A 236 -12.40 -9.31 23.53
CA PRO A 236 -11.86 -10.43 22.77
C PRO A 236 -12.64 -10.73 21.48
N PHE A 237 -13.79 -10.06 21.26
CA PHE A 237 -14.55 -10.08 20.00
C PHE A 237 -14.60 -8.71 19.28
N GLY A 238 -13.81 -7.71 19.72
CA GLY A 238 -13.64 -6.43 19.05
C GLY A 238 -13.53 -5.20 19.95
N ILE A 239 -13.73 -4.01 19.40
CA ILE A 239 -13.40 -2.73 20.06
C ILE A 239 -14.52 -2.11 20.87
N PHE A 240 -15.73 -2.67 20.80
CA PHE A 240 -16.87 -2.12 21.53
C PHE A 240 -16.86 -2.62 22.97
N GLN A 241 -16.73 -1.68 23.90
CA GLN A 241 -16.84 -1.95 25.33
C GLN A 241 -18.29 -1.90 25.78
N GLY A 242 -18.70 -2.90 26.56
CA GLY A 242 -19.96 -2.95 27.29
C GLY A 242 -19.71 -3.17 28.78
N SER A 243 -20.77 -3.19 29.57
CA SER A 243 -20.72 -3.64 30.97
C SER A 243 -21.49 -4.94 31.17
N GLY A 244 -21.95 -5.55 30.09
CA GLY A 244 -22.59 -6.85 30.14
C GLY A 244 -21.55 -7.94 30.33
N HIS A 245 -22.01 -9.12 30.72
CA HIS A 245 -21.19 -10.33 30.76
C HIS A 245 -22.05 -11.43 30.14
N TYR A 246 -21.71 -11.81 28.92
CA TYR A 246 -22.52 -12.72 28.12
C TYR A 246 -21.70 -13.95 27.76
N GLN A 247 -22.31 -15.12 27.86
CA GLN A 247 -21.76 -16.34 27.28
C GLN A 247 -22.45 -16.61 25.94
N VAL A 248 -21.73 -16.38 24.86
CA VAL A 248 -22.21 -16.58 23.50
C VAL A 248 -22.11 -18.06 23.15
N ARG A 249 -23.14 -18.60 22.50
CA ARG A 249 -23.15 -19.95 21.90
C ARG A 249 -23.75 -19.86 20.52
N ILE A 250 -23.02 -20.27 19.49
CA ILE A 250 -23.43 -20.19 18.09
C ILE A 250 -23.18 -21.54 17.43
N ARG A 251 -24.22 -22.10 16.83
CA ARG A 251 -24.14 -23.29 15.98
C ARG A 251 -23.92 -22.86 14.53
N PHE A 252 -22.90 -23.42 13.90
CA PHE A 252 -22.58 -23.24 12.50
C PHE A 252 -22.94 -24.50 11.70
N ALA A 253 -23.54 -24.29 10.53
CA ALA A 253 -23.84 -25.38 9.60
C ALA A 253 -22.55 -26.03 9.06
N ALA A 254 -22.66 -27.28 8.58
CA ALA A 254 -21.52 -28.07 8.13
C ALA A 254 -20.62 -27.37 7.09
N GLY A 255 -21.20 -26.58 6.19
CA GLY A 255 -20.44 -25.80 5.20
C GLY A 255 -19.53 -24.72 5.80
N ASN A 256 -19.87 -24.19 6.98
CA ASN A 256 -19.09 -23.15 7.67
C ASN A 256 -18.15 -23.72 8.74
N ALA A 257 -18.37 -24.96 9.20
CA ALA A 257 -17.62 -25.56 10.29
C ALA A 257 -16.08 -25.54 10.09
N PRO A 258 -15.52 -25.90 8.91
CA PRO A 258 -14.08 -25.80 8.68
C PRO A 258 -13.52 -24.38 8.87
N TYR A 259 -14.20 -23.38 8.30
CA TYR A 259 -13.81 -21.98 8.40
C TYR A 259 -13.74 -21.49 9.85
N ILE A 260 -14.70 -21.90 10.68
CA ILE A 260 -14.73 -21.52 12.10
C ILE A 260 -13.65 -22.27 12.89
N ARG A 261 -13.45 -23.57 12.63
CA ARG A 261 -12.49 -24.43 13.33
C ARG A 261 -11.04 -23.99 13.18
N GLU A 262 -10.66 -23.52 12.00
CA GLU A 262 -9.29 -23.15 11.66
C GLU A 262 -8.81 -21.83 12.30
N ARG A 263 -9.66 -21.13 13.05
CA ARG A 263 -9.41 -19.78 13.55
C ARG A 263 -9.57 -19.68 15.07
N GLN A 264 -8.70 -18.91 15.70
CA GLN A 264 -8.87 -18.43 17.07
C GLN A 264 -9.58 -17.07 17.04
N TRP A 265 -10.88 -17.10 17.25
CA TRP A 265 -11.77 -15.94 17.35
C TRP A 265 -11.71 -15.27 18.73
N HIS A 266 -11.54 -16.07 19.78
CA HIS A 266 -11.49 -15.62 21.16
C HIS A 266 -10.51 -16.51 21.96
N PRO A 267 -9.69 -15.96 22.89
CA PRO A 267 -8.74 -16.75 23.68
C PRO A 267 -9.38 -17.90 24.47
N GLU A 268 -10.50 -17.64 25.12
CA GLU A 268 -11.32 -18.60 25.88
C GLU A 268 -12.47 -19.22 25.04
N GLN A 269 -12.28 -19.38 23.73
CA GLN A 269 -13.30 -20.05 22.91
C GLN A 269 -13.31 -21.56 23.14
N GLU A 270 -14.49 -22.15 23.11
CA GLU A 270 -14.72 -23.58 23.10
C GLU A 270 -15.37 -23.99 21.78
N ILE A 271 -14.87 -25.05 21.18
CA ILE A 271 -15.40 -25.62 19.94
C ILE A 271 -15.82 -27.06 20.21
N GLN A 272 -17.03 -27.40 19.78
CA GLN A 272 -17.56 -28.76 19.82
C GLN A 272 -18.12 -29.13 18.44
N ASP A 273 -17.60 -30.19 17.84
CA ASP A 273 -18.14 -30.73 16.59
C ASP A 273 -19.50 -31.41 16.82
N GLU A 274 -20.42 -31.28 15.87
CA GLU A 274 -21.74 -31.94 15.90
C GLU A 274 -21.79 -33.10 14.89
N GLU A 275 -22.61 -34.12 15.18
CA GLU A 275 -22.72 -35.35 14.36
C GLU A 275 -23.16 -35.09 12.91
N ASN A 276 -23.88 -33.99 12.67
CA ASN A 276 -24.32 -33.57 11.34
C ASN A 276 -23.21 -32.87 10.51
N GLY A 277 -21.97 -32.84 11.01
CA GLY A 277 -20.84 -32.13 10.41
C GLY A 277 -20.79 -30.64 10.74
N GLY A 278 -21.77 -30.13 11.50
CA GLY A 278 -21.79 -28.77 12.04
C GLY A 278 -20.81 -28.56 13.19
N LEU A 279 -20.80 -27.34 13.72
CA LEU A 279 -19.88 -26.95 14.80
C LEU A 279 -20.57 -25.99 15.75
N LEU A 280 -20.42 -26.22 17.05
CA LEU A 280 -20.82 -25.31 18.09
C LEU A 280 -19.60 -24.53 18.59
N LEU A 281 -19.68 -23.20 18.55
CA LEU A 281 -18.68 -22.28 19.09
C LEU A 281 -19.27 -21.57 20.33
N ALA A 282 -18.51 -21.53 21.42
CA ALA A 282 -18.87 -20.77 22.61
C ALA A 282 -17.72 -19.88 23.10
N PHE A 283 -18.02 -18.69 23.61
CA PHE A 283 -17.03 -17.76 24.18
C PHE A 283 -17.70 -16.66 25.01
N PRO A 284 -16.98 -16.05 25.98
CA PRO A 284 -17.49 -14.89 26.72
C PRO A 284 -17.34 -13.57 25.93
N THR A 285 -18.21 -12.59 26.20
CA THR A 285 -18.07 -11.22 25.69
C THR A 285 -18.76 -10.21 26.60
N GLU A 286 -18.28 -8.97 26.59
CA GLU A 286 -18.91 -7.86 27.32
C GLU A 286 -19.96 -7.10 26.48
N HIS A 287 -20.01 -7.38 25.17
CA HIS A 287 -20.84 -6.66 24.22
C HIS A 287 -21.32 -7.56 23.07
N LEU A 288 -22.59 -7.39 22.67
CA LEU A 288 -23.26 -8.27 21.70
C LEU A 288 -23.28 -7.74 20.26
N TYR A 289 -23.07 -6.44 20.03
CA TYR A 289 -23.26 -5.83 18.71
C TYR A 289 -22.26 -6.31 17.64
N GLU A 290 -21.00 -6.56 18.01
CA GLU A 290 -20.00 -7.07 17.06
C GLU A 290 -20.29 -8.53 16.71
N VAL A 291 -20.69 -9.32 17.71
CA VAL A 291 -21.14 -10.70 17.52
C VAL A 291 -22.36 -10.75 16.61
N LEU A 292 -23.35 -9.86 16.82
CA LEU A 292 -24.53 -9.72 15.96
C LEU A 292 -24.13 -9.52 14.49
N ARG A 293 -23.29 -8.52 14.20
CA ARG A 293 -22.88 -8.23 12.81
C ARG A 293 -22.09 -9.37 12.19
N TRP A 294 -21.26 -10.04 12.98
CA TRP A 294 -20.51 -11.20 12.54
C TRP A 294 -21.44 -12.36 12.19
N VAL A 295 -22.38 -12.72 13.08
CA VAL A 295 -23.37 -13.78 12.84
C VAL A 295 -24.20 -13.49 11.59
N LEU A 296 -24.69 -12.25 11.43
CA LEU A 296 -25.46 -11.85 10.26
C LEU A 296 -24.68 -12.04 8.95
N SER A 297 -23.35 -11.95 8.95
CA SER A 297 -22.54 -12.17 7.75
C SER A 297 -22.61 -13.61 7.20
N PHE A 298 -23.01 -14.58 8.03
CA PHE A 298 -23.22 -15.98 7.61
C PHE A 298 -24.68 -16.28 7.22
N GLY A 299 -25.60 -15.34 7.41
CA GLY A 299 -27.04 -15.55 7.19
C GLY A 299 -27.55 -16.79 7.93
N ALA A 300 -28.26 -17.67 7.20
CA ALA A 300 -28.80 -18.91 7.76
C ALA A 300 -27.71 -19.95 8.16
N GLY A 301 -26.46 -19.74 7.78
CA GLY A 301 -25.34 -20.64 8.09
C GLY A 301 -24.81 -20.52 9.52
N ALA A 302 -25.32 -19.59 10.32
CA ALA A 302 -25.03 -19.42 11.74
C ALA A 302 -26.33 -19.24 12.54
N HIS A 303 -26.46 -20.00 13.62
CA HIS A 303 -27.63 -19.98 14.49
C HIS A 303 -27.21 -19.71 15.93
N VAL A 304 -27.60 -18.54 16.46
CA VAL A 304 -27.31 -18.16 17.84
C VAL A 304 -28.22 -18.96 18.77
N LEU A 305 -27.63 -19.58 19.78
CA LEU A 305 -28.32 -20.31 20.84
C LEU A 305 -28.35 -19.52 22.16
N ALA A 306 -27.33 -18.70 22.41
CA ALA A 306 -27.23 -17.86 23.59
C ALA A 306 -26.33 -16.64 23.33
N PRO A 307 -26.52 -15.53 24.08
CA PRO A 307 -27.61 -15.31 25.05
C PRO A 307 -28.94 -14.94 24.37
N PRO A 308 -30.10 -15.01 25.07
CA PRO A 308 -31.41 -14.68 24.51
C PRO A 308 -31.48 -13.30 23.84
N GLU A 309 -30.78 -12.32 24.41
CA GLU A 309 -30.68 -10.96 23.87
C GLU A 309 -30.07 -10.95 22.47
N LEU A 310 -29.02 -11.76 22.23
CA LEU A 310 -28.39 -11.85 20.92
C LEU A 310 -29.30 -12.59 19.93
N VAL A 311 -30.04 -13.60 20.38
CA VAL A 311 -31.03 -14.32 19.56
C VAL A 311 -32.12 -13.35 19.08
N GLU A 312 -32.67 -12.53 19.99
CA GLU A 312 -33.67 -11.52 19.67
C GLU A 312 -33.12 -10.46 18.71
N MET A 313 -31.90 -9.94 18.97
CA MET A 313 -31.23 -8.96 18.11
C MET A 313 -31.04 -9.48 16.68
N VAL A 314 -30.59 -10.74 16.51
CA VAL A 314 -30.41 -11.35 15.19
C VAL A 314 -31.75 -11.54 14.49
N GLY A 315 -32.76 -12.06 15.20
CA GLY A 315 -34.08 -12.29 14.64
C GLY A 315 -34.74 -11.00 14.12
N GLU A 316 -34.65 -9.93 14.90
CA GLU A 316 -35.21 -8.63 14.53
C GLU A 316 -34.51 -8.00 13.31
N GLU A 317 -33.18 -8.09 13.22
CA GLU A 317 -32.45 -7.58 12.05
C GLU A 317 -32.72 -8.41 10.79
N LEU A 318 -32.84 -9.74 10.89
CA LEU A 318 -33.22 -10.59 9.76
C LEU A 318 -34.66 -10.31 9.30
N ARG A 319 -35.59 -10.02 10.22
CA ARG A 319 -36.95 -9.61 9.90
C ARG A 319 -36.96 -8.30 9.10
N LYS A 320 -36.26 -7.27 9.59
CA LYS A 320 -36.11 -5.98 8.87
C LYS A 320 -35.46 -6.15 7.50
N GLY A 321 -34.43 -6.99 7.41
CA GLY A 321 -33.79 -7.34 6.15
C GLY A 321 -34.79 -7.95 5.17
N THR A 322 -35.55 -8.95 5.63
CA THR A 322 -36.60 -9.59 4.83
C THR A 322 -37.63 -8.57 4.36
N GLU A 323 -38.10 -7.67 5.22
CA GLU A 323 -39.04 -6.60 4.82
C GLU A 323 -38.44 -5.67 3.77
N THR A 324 -37.16 -5.29 3.93
CA THR A 324 -36.45 -4.40 3.00
C THR A 324 -36.30 -5.01 1.61
N TYR A 325 -36.02 -6.32 1.53
CA TYR A 325 -35.80 -7.01 0.26
C TYR A 325 -37.08 -7.65 -0.31
N SER A 326 -38.13 -7.83 0.49
CA SER A 326 -39.45 -8.29 0.03
C SER A 326 -40.33 -7.14 -0.47
N ALA A 327 -40.05 -5.90 -0.04
CA ALA A 327 -40.60 -4.73 -0.69
C ALA A 327 -40.16 -4.72 -2.16
N THR A 328 -41.10 -4.45 -3.07
CA THR A 328 -40.93 -4.43 -4.54
C THR A 328 -39.50 -4.16 -4.98
N ALA A 329 -38.97 -5.05 -5.83
CA ALA A 329 -37.63 -4.94 -6.40
C ALA A 329 -37.38 -3.48 -6.82
N PRO A 330 -36.26 -2.87 -6.41
CA PRO A 330 -35.95 -1.52 -6.83
C PRO A 330 -36.05 -1.47 -8.36
N PRO A 331 -36.64 -0.40 -8.94
CA PRO A 331 -36.67 -0.25 -10.38
C PRO A 331 -35.25 -0.44 -10.91
N SER A 332 -35.11 -1.18 -12.01
CA SER A 332 -33.82 -1.34 -12.68
C SER A 332 -33.16 0.05 -12.76
N PRO A 333 -31.91 0.22 -12.30
CA PRO A 333 -31.28 1.53 -12.28
C PRO A 333 -31.40 2.15 -13.67
N GLN A 334 -32.24 3.17 -13.80
CA GLN A 334 -32.22 4.05 -14.96
C GLN A 334 -30.92 4.82 -14.79
N ASP A 335 -29.89 4.36 -15.50
CA ASP A 335 -28.52 4.82 -15.39
C ASP A 335 -28.47 6.36 -15.39
N PRO A 336 -28.34 7.01 -14.21
CA PRO A 336 -28.20 8.44 -14.19
C PRO A 336 -26.75 8.69 -14.55
N THR A 337 -26.48 8.96 -15.83
CA THR A 337 -25.18 9.34 -16.42
C THR A 337 -24.19 9.74 -15.34
N ILE A 338 -23.44 8.76 -14.83
CA ILE A 338 -22.52 8.98 -13.72
C ILE A 338 -21.36 9.79 -14.31
N THR A 339 -21.44 11.10 -14.16
CA THR A 339 -20.52 12.04 -14.81
C THR A 339 -19.21 12.21 -14.04
N GLN A 340 -19.08 11.59 -12.86
CA GLN A 340 -17.82 11.50 -12.11
C GLN A 340 -17.77 10.24 -11.23
N ILE A 341 -16.90 9.30 -11.59
CA ILE A 341 -16.31 8.32 -10.65
C ILE A 341 -14.80 8.55 -10.67
N ASP A 342 -14.27 9.00 -9.54
CA ASP A 342 -12.84 9.01 -9.24
C ASP A 342 -12.29 7.57 -9.28
N ARG A 343 -11.25 7.37 -10.11
CA ARG A 343 -10.35 6.21 -10.23
C ARG A 343 -10.96 4.83 -9.87
N ALA A 344 -11.49 4.15 -10.87
CA ALA A 344 -11.66 2.70 -10.84
C ALA A 344 -10.29 2.00 -10.96
N VAL A 345 -9.88 1.26 -9.93
CA VAL A 345 -8.94 0.15 -10.10
C VAL A 345 -9.75 -0.99 -10.72
N VAL A 346 -9.59 -1.19 -12.02
CA VAL A 346 -10.19 -2.33 -12.71
C VAL A 346 -9.32 -3.54 -12.44
N THR A 347 -9.78 -4.47 -11.61
CA THR A 347 -9.24 -5.83 -11.61
C THR A 347 -9.73 -6.51 -12.88
N MET A 348 -8.86 -6.64 -13.88
CA MET A 348 -9.16 -7.41 -15.09
C MET A 348 -9.33 -8.87 -14.69
N THR A 349 -10.57 -9.37 -14.72
CA THR A 349 -10.80 -10.82 -14.72
C THR A 349 -10.58 -11.29 -16.15
N SER A 350 -9.44 -11.94 -16.40
CA SER A 350 -9.06 -12.50 -17.69
C SER A 350 -10.14 -13.52 -18.14
N LYS A 351 -10.90 -13.20 -19.18
CA LYS A 351 -11.82 -14.14 -19.82
C LYS A 351 -11.22 -14.51 -21.16
N SER A 352 -10.53 -15.65 -21.19
CA SER A 352 -10.01 -16.21 -22.41
C SER A 352 -11.16 -16.59 -23.36
N ARG A 353 -11.00 -16.27 -24.65
CA ARG A 353 -11.95 -16.62 -25.72
C ARG A 353 -11.23 -17.40 -26.82
N PRO A 354 -11.92 -18.24 -27.60
CA PRO A 354 -11.28 -18.93 -28.73
C PRO A 354 -10.70 -17.92 -29.72
N LEU A 355 -9.44 -18.13 -30.10
CA LEU A 355 -8.76 -17.45 -31.21
C LEU A 355 -8.50 -18.49 -32.30
N PHE A 356 -9.06 -18.21 -33.47
CA PHE A 356 -8.84 -18.99 -34.67
C PHE A 356 -7.44 -18.69 -35.19
N LEU A 357 -6.61 -19.73 -35.34
CA LEU A 357 -5.22 -19.60 -35.81
C LEU A 357 -5.10 -19.30 -37.31
N SER A 358 -6.17 -19.48 -38.09
CA SER A 358 -6.18 -19.07 -39.50
C SER A 358 -6.32 -17.53 -39.58
N ALA A 359 -5.35 -16.86 -40.21
CA ALA A 359 -5.51 -15.45 -40.56
C ALA A 359 -6.70 -15.31 -41.53
N VAL A 360 -7.72 -14.54 -41.13
CA VAL A 360 -8.83 -14.21 -42.03
C VAL A 360 -8.28 -13.28 -43.11
N THR A 361 -8.15 -13.78 -44.33
CA THR A 361 -7.86 -12.94 -45.49
C THR A 361 -9.09 -12.07 -45.75
N ALA A 362 -8.90 -10.78 -45.99
CA ALA A 362 -9.98 -9.88 -46.41
C ALA A 362 -10.49 -10.15 -47.86
N GLY A 363 -10.29 -11.38 -48.37
CA GLY A 363 -10.56 -11.82 -49.75
C GLY A 363 -11.08 -13.27 -49.80
N PHE A 364 -11.11 -13.90 -50.99
CA PHE A 364 -11.78 -15.20 -51.21
C PHE A 364 -11.22 -16.33 -50.31
N PRO A 365 -12.06 -17.02 -49.52
CA PRO A 365 -11.61 -18.05 -48.59
C PRO A 365 -11.33 -19.39 -49.28
N SER A 366 -10.23 -20.05 -48.87
CA SER A 366 -9.90 -21.43 -49.28
C SER A 366 -10.45 -22.45 -48.26
N PRO A 367 -10.98 -23.62 -48.66
CA PRO A 367 -11.86 -24.44 -47.81
C PRO A 367 -11.16 -25.46 -46.91
N ALA A 368 -9.83 -25.43 -46.76
CA ALA A 368 -9.12 -26.49 -46.05
C ALA A 368 -8.11 -25.89 -45.08
N ASP A 369 -8.44 -25.91 -43.79
CA ASP A 369 -7.49 -26.01 -42.69
C ASP A 369 -8.22 -26.54 -41.45
N ASP A 370 -7.74 -27.67 -40.92
CA ASP A 370 -8.25 -28.31 -39.71
C ASP A 370 -7.95 -27.43 -38.47
N TYR A 371 -9.00 -27.07 -37.74
CA TYR A 371 -8.97 -26.05 -36.69
C TYR A 371 -8.28 -26.55 -35.39
N ILE A 372 -7.19 -25.89 -35.01
CA ILE A 372 -6.69 -25.89 -33.62
C ILE A 372 -7.10 -24.55 -33.01
N GLU A 373 -8.03 -24.57 -32.05
CA GLU A 373 -8.43 -23.38 -31.29
C GLU A 373 -7.37 -23.09 -30.20
N LYS A 374 -6.72 -21.92 -30.25
CA LYS A 374 -5.93 -21.42 -29.12
C LYS A 374 -6.79 -20.44 -28.33
N GLN A 375 -6.80 -20.50 -27.01
CA GLN A 375 -7.48 -19.47 -26.22
C GLN A 375 -6.65 -18.17 -26.22
N LEU A 376 -7.28 -17.05 -26.58
CA LEU A 376 -6.71 -15.70 -26.49
C LEU A 376 -7.35 -14.98 -25.31
N ASP A 377 -6.50 -14.50 -24.41
CA ASP A 377 -6.87 -13.44 -23.48
C ASP A 377 -6.44 -12.09 -24.07
N VAL A 378 -7.38 -11.17 -24.18
CA VAL A 378 -7.14 -9.84 -24.78
C VAL A 378 -6.22 -9.00 -23.88
N GLY A 379 -6.28 -9.21 -22.56
CA GLY A 379 -5.38 -8.58 -21.61
C GLY A 379 -3.94 -9.02 -21.85
N ASP A 380 -3.68 -10.32 -21.89
CA ASP A 380 -2.33 -10.86 -22.15
C ASP A 380 -1.79 -10.47 -23.53
N TYR A 381 -2.66 -10.28 -24.51
CA TYR A 381 -2.27 -9.86 -25.86
C TYR A 381 -1.85 -8.39 -25.93
N LEU A 382 -2.65 -7.50 -25.32
CA LEU A 382 -2.45 -6.06 -25.40
C LEU A 382 -1.48 -5.53 -24.33
N VAL A 383 -1.38 -6.21 -23.19
CA VAL A 383 -0.67 -5.76 -21.99
C VAL A 383 0.49 -6.69 -21.67
N LYS A 384 1.68 -6.35 -22.18
CA LYS A 384 2.91 -7.12 -21.90
C LYS A 384 3.43 -6.92 -20.47
N ASN A 385 3.30 -5.71 -19.94
CA ASN A 385 3.79 -5.32 -18.61
C ASN A 385 2.64 -4.69 -17.79
N PRO A 386 1.81 -5.47 -17.08
CA PRO A 386 0.60 -4.97 -16.42
C PRO A 386 0.82 -3.84 -15.42
N THR A 387 1.95 -3.83 -14.70
CA THR A 387 2.28 -2.80 -13.71
C THR A 387 2.78 -1.50 -14.32
N ALA A 388 3.28 -1.54 -15.57
CA ALA A 388 3.76 -0.38 -16.30
C ALA A 388 2.79 0.09 -17.39
N THR A 389 1.69 -0.64 -17.61
CA THR A 389 0.71 -0.32 -18.65
C THR A 389 -0.51 0.38 -18.07
N PHE A 390 -1.00 1.40 -18.76
CA PHE A 390 -2.22 2.11 -18.42
C PHE A 390 -2.99 2.47 -19.68
N PHE A 391 -4.27 2.79 -19.53
CA PHE A 391 -5.13 3.13 -20.65
C PHE A 391 -5.49 4.61 -20.62
N VAL A 392 -5.55 5.24 -21.79
CA VAL A 392 -5.93 6.65 -21.95
C VAL A 392 -7.00 6.75 -23.02
N ARG A 393 -8.07 7.51 -22.75
CA ARG A 393 -9.07 7.84 -23.76
C ARG A 393 -8.63 9.07 -24.55
N VAL A 394 -8.71 8.99 -25.87
CA VAL A 394 -8.35 10.09 -26.76
C VAL A 394 -9.49 11.10 -26.79
N ALA A 395 -9.12 12.37 -26.67
CA ALA A 395 -10.01 13.50 -26.93
C ALA A 395 -9.35 14.39 -28.00
N GLY A 396 -10.04 14.57 -29.11
CA GLY A 396 -9.56 15.29 -30.29
C GLY A 396 -9.01 14.37 -31.40
N ASP A 397 -8.57 14.99 -32.48
CA ASP A 397 -8.30 14.41 -33.79
C ASP A 397 -6.92 14.78 -34.35
N SER A 398 -6.04 15.34 -33.50
CA SER A 398 -4.67 15.73 -33.90
C SER A 398 -3.76 14.56 -34.33
N MET A 399 -4.25 13.32 -34.27
CA MET A 399 -3.50 12.09 -34.57
C MET A 399 -4.24 11.15 -35.56
N VAL A 400 -5.23 11.66 -36.31
CA VAL A 400 -6.05 10.84 -37.22
C VAL A 400 -5.26 10.12 -38.31
N ASP A 401 -4.23 10.74 -38.88
CA ASP A 401 -3.37 10.10 -39.91
C ASP A 401 -2.45 9.03 -39.32
N ALA A 402 -2.31 8.97 -37.99
CA ALA A 402 -1.69 7.86 -37.28
C ALA A 402 -2.68 6.75 -36.92
N GLY A 403 -3.93 6.84 -37.38
CA GLY A 403 -5.01 5.89 -37.10
C GLY A 403 -5.61 6.02 -35.70
N ILE A 404 -5.39 7.16 -35.02
CA ILE A 404 -5.89 7.43 -33.67
C ILE A 404 -7.01 8.47 -33.76
N HIS A 405 -8.22 8.05 -33.39
CA HIS A 405 -9.44 8.83 -33.53
C HIS A 405 -9.95 9.29 -32.17
N ASN A 406 -10.85 10.28 -32.19
CA ASN A 406 -11.55 10.72 -30.99
C ASN A 406 -12.32 9.55 -30.36
N ASP A 407 -12.29 9.46 -29.02
CA ASP A 407 -12.86 8.36 -28.21
C ASP A 407 -12.12 7.02 -28.25
N ASP A 408 -11.03 6.88 -29.02
CA ASP A 408 -10.18 5.69 -28.98
C ASP A 408 -9.60 5.44 -27.58
N ILE A 409 -9.36 4.18 -27.26
CA ILE A 409 -8.64 3.77 -26.04
C ILE A 409 -7.21 3.40 -26.42
N LEU A 410 -6.24 4.18 -25.95
CA LEU A 410 -4.82 3.90 -26.12
C LEU A 410 -4.30 3.03 -25.00
N VAL A 411 -3.50 2.01 -25.35
CA VAL A 411 -2.74 1.18 -24.42
C VAL A 411 -1.32 1.73 -24.33
N VAL A 412 -0.94 2.24 -23.16
CA VAL A 412 0.29 3.01 -22.97
C VAL A 412 1.22 2.28 -21.99
N ASP A 413 2.44 1.98 -22.41
CA ASP A 413 3.45 1.29 -21.61
C ASP A 413 4.56 2.27 -21.18
N ARG A 414 4.77 2.41 -19.87
CA ARG A 414 5.80 3.27 -19.27
C ARG A 414 7.19 2.64 -19.24
N SER A 415 7.28 1.33 -19.38
CA SER A 415 8.57 0.60 -19.37
C SER A 415 9.34 0.78 -20.67
N LEU A 416 8.66 1.20 -21.74
CA LEU A 416 9.27 1.40 -23.05
C LEU A 416 9.94 2.78 -23.15
N PRO A 417 11.18 2.86 -23.65
CA PRO A 417 11.83 4.14 -23.87
C PRO A 417 11.16 4.89 -25.04
N PRO A 418 10.94 6.21 -24.92
CA PRO A 418 10.39 7.01 -26.00
C PRO A 418 11.46 7.24 -27.08
N VAL A 419 11.49 6.36 -28.07
CA VAL A 419 12.38 6.49 -29.23
C VAL A 419 11.70 7.29 -30.34
N SER A 420 12.51 8.03 -31.11
CA SER A 420 12.03 8.83 -32.23
C SER A 420 11.15 8.01 -33.18
N GLY A 421 10.02 8.58 -33.59
CA GLY A 421 9.00 7.96 -34.42
C GLY A 421 7.88 7.23 -33.67
N ARG A 422 7.96 7.05 -32.34
CA ARG A 422 6.89 6.44 -31.54
C ARG A 422 5.81 7.44 -31.18
N VAL A 423 4.57 6.98 -31.08
CA VAL A 423 3.49 7.77 -30.46
C VAL A 423 3.62 7.67 -28.95
N VAL A 424 3.55 8.81 -28.26
CA VAL A 424 3.73 8.92 -26.82
C VAL A 424 2.60 9.73 -26.20
N ILE A 425 2.34 9.47 -24.91
CA ILE A 425 1.62 10.41 -24.06
C ILE A 425 2.64 11.31 -23.40
N ALA A 426 2.57 12.61 -23.67
CA ALA A 426 3.45 13.62 -23.12
C ALA A 426 2.65 14.54 -22.18
N ILE A 427 3.30 14.98 -21.10
CA ILE A 427 2.87 16.10 -20.29
C ILE A 427 3.72 17.29 -20.72
N LEU A 428 3.09 18.30 -21.32
CA LEU A 428 3.74 19.53 -21.75
C LEU A 428 3.13 20.69 -20.95
N ASN A 429 3.95 21.37 -20.14
CA ASN A 429 3.51 22.50 -19.29
C ASN A 429 2.30 22.17 -18.40
N GLY A 430 2.23 20.92 -17.92
CA GLY A 430 1.15 20.42 -17.07
C GLY A 430 -0.07 19.84 -17.81
N GLU A 431 -0.12 19.94 -19.14
CA GLU A 431 -1.22 19.42 -19.96
C GLU A 431 -0.85 18.11 -20.66
N LEU A 432 -1.78 17.16 -20.71
CA LEU A 432 -1.59 15.88 -21.37
C LEU A 432 -1.89 15.97 -22.86
N THR A 433 -0.98 15.47 -23.69
CA THR A 433 -1.14 15.40 -25.13
C THR A 433 -0.62 14.07 -25.69
N VAL A 434 -1.23 13.62 -26.78
CA VAL A 434 -0.75 12.49 -27.58
C VAL A 434 -0.12 13.01 -28.86
N LYS A 435 1.14 12.66 -29.10
CA LYS A 435 1.92 13.12 -30.25
C LYS A 435 2.95 12.08 -30.66
N LYS A 436 3.45 12.17 -31.89
CA LYS A 436 4.61 11.39 -32.32
C LYS A 436 5.88 12.07 -31.79
N PHE A 437 6.68 11.33 -31.04
CA PHE A 437 7.92 11.82 -30.47
C PHE A 437 9.02 11.84 -31.53
N GLU A 438 9.72 12.97 -31.70
CA GLU A 438 10.93 13.06 -32.51
C GLU A 438 12.07 13.66 -31.68
N GLN A 439 13.21 12.98 -31.66
CA GLN A 439 14.43 13.47 -31.03
C GLN A 439 15.59 13.39 -32.02
N ARG A 440 16.25 14.52 -32.27
CA ARG A 440 17.42 14.64 -33.14
C ARG A 440 18.51 15.45 -32.41
N GLY A 441 19.48 14.77 -31.83
CA GLY A 441 20.48 15.41 -30.98
C GLY A 441 19.83 16.02 -29.73
N GLU A 442 20.06 17.31 -29.49
CA GLU A 442 19.46 18.05 -28.37
C GLU A 442 18.05 18.59 -28.70
N ILE A 443 17.60 18.51 -29.95
CA ILE A 443 16.29 19.01 -30.36
C ILE A 443 15.22 17.94 -30.14
N CYS A 444 14.19 18.28 -29.39
CA CYS A 444 13.02 17.44 -29.12
C CYS A 444 11.76 18.08 -29.72
N ARG A 445 10.94 17.27 -30.39
CA ARG A 445 9.69 17.69 -31.03
C ARG A 445 8.55 16.72 -30.73
N LEU A 446 7.35 17.27 -30.65
CA LEU A 446 6.10 16.51 -30.59
C LEU A 446 5.28 16.80 -31.84
N LEU A 447 5.21 15.83 -32.73
CA LEU A 447 4.59 15.98 -34.05
C LEU A 447 3.13 15.56 -34.01
N ALA A 448 2.26 16.37 -34.60
CA ALA A 448 0.87 15.98 -34.85
C ALA A 448 0.81 15.02 -36.05
N ALA A 449 -0.15 14.11 -36.06
CA ALA A 449 -0.47 13.31 -37.24
C ALA A 449 -1.82 13.75 -37.79
N ASN A 450 -1.94 15.06 -37.99
CA ASN A 450 -3.05 15.74 -38.65
C ASN A 450 -2.50 17.10 -39.16
N PRO A 451 -2.54 17.41 -40.47
CA PRO A 451 -2.02 18.65 -41.05
C PRO A 451 -2.63 19.93 -40.48
N ASP A 452 -3.84 19.87 -39.91
CA ASP A 452 -4.52 21.01 -39.32
C ASP A 452 -3.93 21.45 -37.97
N TYR A 453 -3.01 20.66 -37.42
CA TYR A 453 -2.38 20.88 -36.12
C TYR A 453 -0.88 21.08 -36.29
N PRO A 454 -0.29 22.17 -35.75
CA PRO A 454 1.14 22.41 -35.87
C PRO A 454 1.96 21.46 -34.99
N ASP A 455 3.15 21.12 -35.46
CA ASP A 455 4.17 20.45 -34.67
C ASP A 455 4.67 21.35 -33.54
N ILE A 456 5.02 20.74 -32.40
CA ILE A 456 5.47 21.46 -31.21
C ILE A 456 6.97 21.25 -31.03
N ASP A 457 7.74 22.33 -31.22
CA ASP A 457 9.15 22.41 -30.85
C ASP A 457 9.29 22.66 -29.35
N ILE A 458 10.10 21.84 -28.68
CA ILE A 458 10.29 21.93 -27.23
C ILE A 458 11.43 22.90 -26.95
N SER A 459 11.08 24.06 -26.37
CA SER A 459 12.06 25.07 -25.95
C SER A 459 12.70 24.74 -24.59
N GLU A 460 13.82 25.37 -24.26
CA GLU A 460 14.50 25.20 -22.96
C GLU A 460 13.63 25.58 -21.75
N ASP A 461 12.64 26.46 -21.95
CA ASP A 461 11.69 26.90 -20.93
C ASP A 461 10.45 25.99 -20.80
N SER A 462 10.31 24.99 -21.67
CA SER A 462 9.16 24.08 -21.67
C SER A 462 9.37 22.91 -20.71
N GLU A 463 8.40 22.66 -19.82
CA GLU A 463 8.41 21.46 -18.98
C GLU A 463 7.80 20.28 -19.75
N LEU A 464 8.65 19.44 -20.34
CA LEU A 464 8.24 18.20 -21.02
C LEU A 464 8.54 16.97 -20.16
N ALA A 465 7.53 16.16 -19.91
CA ALA A 465 7.69 14.81 -19.37
C ALA A 465 6.96 13.78 -20.24
N ILE A 466 7.68 12.80 -20.77
CA ILE A 466 7.05 11.68 -21.47
C ILE A 466 6.51 10.69 -20.45
N TRP A 467 5.19 10.47 -20.48
CA TRP A 467 4.51 9.65 -19.51
C TRP A 467 4.49 8.17 -19.88
N GLY A 468 4.55 7.84 -21.18
CA GLY A 468 4.67 6.47 -21.68
C GLY A 468 4.51 6.38 -23.20
N VAL A 469 4.83 5.22 -23.75
CA VAL A 469 4.76 4.92 -25.20
C VAL A 469 3.45 4.22 -25.52
N VAL A 470 2.75 4.70 -26.54
CA VAL A 470 1.52 4.05 -27.02
C VAL A 470 1.89 2.79 -27.80
N THR A 471 1.31 1.66 -27.40
CA THR A 471 1.56 0.34 -28.01
C THR A 471 0.41 -0.12 -28.90
N HIS A 472 -0.83 0.23 -28.54
CA HIS A 472 -2.03 -0.12 -29.30
C HIS A 472 -3.06 1.02 -29.19
N ALA A 473 -3.88 1.16 -30.23
CA ALA A 473 -5.11 1.94 -30.20
C ALA A 473 -6.28 0.97 -30.38
N ILE A 474 -7.26 1.03 -29.50
CA ILE A 474 -8.47 0.22 -29.53
C ILE A 474 -9.61 1.14 -29.91
N HIS A 475 -10.24 0.86 -31.05
CA HIS A 475 -11.35 1.64 -31.55
C HIS A 475 -12.49 0.76 -32.02
N HIS A 476 -13.70 1.31 -31.96
CA HIS A 476 -14.86 0.68 -32.56
C HIS A 476 -14.84 0.97 -34.06
N LEU A 477 -14.92 -0.09 -34.86
CA LEU A 477 -15.02 -0.02 -36.33
C LEU A 477 -16.45 0.27 -36.77
#